data_AF-A0A2L2YF25-F1
#
_entry.id   AF-A0A2L2YF25-F1
#
_cell.length_a   1.000
_cell.length_b   1.000
_cell.length_c   1.000
_cell.angle_alpha   90.00
_cell.angle_beta   90.00
_cell.angle_gamma   90.00
#
_symmetry.space_group_name_H-M   'P 1'
#
loop_
_entity.id
_entity.type
_entity.pdbx_description
1 polymer ?
#
loop_
_entity_poly.entity_id
_entity_poly.type
_entity_poly.pdbx_seq_one_letter_code
_entity_poly.pdbx_strand_id
1 'polypeptide(L)' 'CPYCSYSTTDRSNYKRHLVTHTDERPFQCPLCDNRCKLKQNLKKHMQVHMKFI' A
#
# COMPACT_ATOMS: atom_id res chain seq x y z
N CYS A 1 -11.69 11.53 -7.72
CA CYS A 1 -11.80 10.94 -6.38
C CYS A 1 -12.74 11.83 -5.57
N PRO A 2 -13.61 11.32 -4.68
CA PRO A 2 -14.49 12.18 -3.90
C PRO A 2 -13.77 13.09 -2.89
N TYR A 3 -12.51 12.76 -2.54
CA TYR A 3 -11.75 13.47 -1.51
C TYR A 3 -10.61 14.35 -2.06
N CYS A 4 -10.32 14.28 -3.37
CA CYS A 4 -9.27 15.09 -4.01
C CYS A 4 -9.38 15.10 -5.54
N SER A 5 -8.56 15.93 -6.19
CA SER A 5 -8.53 16.10 -7.66
C SER A 5 -7.95 14.91 -8.45
N TYR A 6 -7.54 13.82 -7.78
CA TYR A 6 -7.02 12.64 -8.47
C TYR A 6 -8.09 11.98 -9.35
N SER A 7 -7.73 11.73 -10.60
CA SER A 7 -8.56 11.02 -11.58
C SER A 7 -7.72 10.00 -12.36
N THR A 8 -8.36 8.91 -12.78
CA THR A 8 -7.75 7.88 -13.62
C THR A 8 -8.86 7.11 -14.33
N THR A 9 -8.58 6.61 -15.53
CA THR A 9 -9.49 5.74 -16.30
C THR A 9 -9.40 4.28 -15.85
N ASP A 10 -8.35 3.90 -15.13
CA ASP A 10 -8.14 2.54 -14.63
C ASP A 10 -8.85 2.33 -13.29
N ARG A 11 -9.84 1.44 -13.28
CA ARG A 11 -10.64 1.14 -12.08
C ARG A 11 -9.82 0.56 -10.93
N SER A 12 -8.80 -0.24 -11.22
CA SER A 12 -7.93 -0.86 -10.22
C SER A 12 -7.05 0.21 -9.55
N ASN A 13 -6.51 1.13 -10.33
CA ASN A 13 -5.78 2.29 -9.84
C ASN A 13 -6.67 3.21 -9.02
N TYR A 14 -7.91 3.43 -9.46
CA TYR A 14 -8.87 4.22 -8.69
C TYR A 14 -9.17 3.60 -7.32
N LYS A 15 -9.46 2.29 -7.26
CA LYS A 15 -9.66 1.58 -5.99
C LYS A 15 -8.44 1.66 -5.08
N ARG A 16 -7.24 1.44 -5.66
CA ARG A 16 -5.96 1.55 -4.95
C ARG A 16 -5.68 2.97 -4.45
N HIS A 17 -6.15 3.99 -5.16
CA HIS A 17 -6.04 5.37 -4.71
C HIS A 17 -6.96 5.62 -3.50
N LEU A 18 -8.18 5.08 -3.47
CA LEU A 18 -9.10 5.35 -2.36
C LEU A 18 -8.53 4.95 -0.99
N VAL A 19 -7.70 3.91 -0.91
CA VAL A 19 -7.06 3.52 0.36
C VAL A 19 -6.06 4.56 0.88
N THR A 20 -5.61 5.53 0.08
CA THR A 20 -4.73 6.59 0.60
C THR A 20 -5.46 7.51 1.58
N HIS A 21 -6.78 7.63 1.44
CA HIS A 21 -7.65 8.43 2.31
C HIS A 21 -8.07 7.72 3.59
N THR A 22 -7.72 6.44 3.75
CA THR A 22 -8.00 5.65 4.95
C THR A 22 -6.72 5.39 5.73
N ASP A 23 -6.76 5.33 7.06
CA ASP A 23 -5.59 4.95 7.87
C ASP A 23 -5.41 3.43 8.04
N GLU A 24 -6.29 2.64 7.42
CA GLU A 24 -6.19 1.19 7.42
C GLU A 24 -4.88 0.71 6.78
N ARG A 25 -4.15 -0.12 7.53
CA ARG A 25 -2.92 -0.79 7.07
C ARG A 25 -3.04 -2.29 7.34
N PRO A 26 -3.85 -3.00 6.54
CA PRO A 26 -4.16 -4.40 6.79
C PRO A 26 -2.97 -5.34 6.52
N PHE A 27 -1.95 -4.89 5.79
CA PHE A 27 -0.81 -5.74 5.42
C PHE A 27 0.37 -5.52 6.38
N GLN A 28 0.47 -6.35 7.42
CA GLN A 28 1.59 -6.34 8.36
C GLN A 28 2.77 -7.16 7.83
N CYS A 29 3.99 -6.65 8.06
CA CYS A 29 5.22 -7.39 7.80
C CYS A 29 5.37 -8.54 8.80
N PRO A 30 5.74 -9.77 8.36
CA PRO A 30 5.96 -10.87 9.29
C PRO A 30 7.29 -10.78 10.05
N LEU A 31 8.19 -9.87 9.67
CA LEU A 31 9.54 -9.75 10.23
C LEU A 31 9.74 -8.48 11.08
N CYS A 32 8.79 -7.54 11.06
CA CYS A 32 8.82 -6.32 11.87
C CYS A 32 7.42 -5.72 12.01
N ASP A 33 7.26 -4.65 12.79
CA ASP A 33 5.96 -4.01 13.03
C ASP A 33 5.48 -3.09 11.89
N ASN A 34 6.17 -3.08 10.75
CA ASN A 34 5.77 -2.25 9.62
C ASN A 34 4.45 -2.73 9.00
N ARG A 35 3.51 -1.81 8.81
CA ARG A 35 2.22 -2.07 8.17
C ARG A 35 2.04 -1.21 6.93
N CYS A 36 1.58 -1.85 5.86
CA CYS A 36 1.33 -1.26 4.56
C CYS A 36 -0.18 -1.17 4.26
N LYS A 37 -0.58 -0.11 3.55
CA LYS A 37 -1.95 0.02 3.00
C LYS A 37 -2.21 -0.92 1.81
N LEU A 38 -1.15 -1.41 1.16
CA LEU A 38 -1.24 -2.21 -0.08
C LEU A 38 -0.29 -3.41 -0.08
N LYS A 39 -0.75 -4.55 -0.61
CA LYS A 39 0.04 -5.78 -0.76
C LYS A 39 1.32 -5.59 -1.57
N GLN A 40 1.27 -4.82 -2.65
CA GLN A 40 2.45 -4.54 -3.47
C GLN A 40 3.54 -3.76 -2.70
N ASN A 41 3.12 -2.90 -1.76
CA ASN A 41 4.05 -2.13 -0.93
C ASN A 41 4.71 -3.05 0.09
N LEU A 42 3.96 -4.00 0.67
CA LEU A 42 4.53 -5.05 1.51
C LEU A 42 5.56 -5.88 0.73
N LYS A 43 5.24 -6.32 -0.49
CA LYS A 43 6.19 -7.07 -1.34
C LYS A 43 7.49 -6.30 -1.59
N LYS A 44 7.39 -5.00 -1.88
CA LYS A 44 8.56 -4.12 -2.03
C LYS A 44 9.32 -3.96 -0.71
N HIS A 45 8.61 -3.79 0.41
CA HIS A 45 9.21 -3.67 1.74
C HIS A 45 10.01 -4.93 2.13
N MET A 46 9.53 -6.13 1.79
CA MET A 46 10.27 -7.38 2.05
C MET A 46 11.67 -7.40 1.42
N GLN A 47 11.90 -6.62 0.35
CA GLN A 47 13.24 -6.50 -0.26
C GLN A 47 14.25 -5.84 0.69
N VAL A 48 13.80 -5.05 1.66
CA VAL A 48 14.67 -4.49 2.71
C VAL A 48 15.20 -5.62 3.59
N HIS A 49 14.35 -6.57 3.99
CA HIS A 49 14.76 -7.70 4.81
C HIS A 49 15.65 -8.70 4.06
N MET A 50 15.51 -8.81 2.73
CA MET A 50 16.36 -9.65 1.90
C MET A 50 17.78 -9.10 1.71
N LYS A 51 18.00 -7.80 1.97
CA LYS A 51 19.33 -7.17 1.86
C LYS A 51 20.19 -7.30 3.13
N PHE A 52 19.64 -7.89 4.19
CA PHE A 52 20.31 -8.08 5.48
C PHE A 52 20.45 -9.57 5.86
N ILE A 53 20.31 -10.47 4.89
CA ILE A 53 20.71 -11.89 4.97
C ILE A 53 21.98 -12.03 4.13
#